data_AF-A0A2E4EKV3-F1
#
_entry.id   AF-A0A2E4EKV3-F1
#
_cell.length_a   1.000
_cell.length_b   1.000
_cell.length_c   1.000
_cell.angle_alpha   90.00
_cell.angle_beta   90.00
_cell.angle_gamma   90.00
#
_symmetry.space_group_name_H-M   'P 1'
#
loop_
_entity.id
_entity.type
_entity.pdbx_description
1 polymer ?
#
loop_
_entity_poly.entity_id
_entity_poly.type
_entity_poly.pdbx_seq_one_letter_code
_entity_poly.pdbx_strand_id
1 'polypeptide(L)' 'MGRRTMLIYTKTILRKVSFDIRLFQKELRKALTILSDRDVEVLKRWVLRNFYTQAAPVLLPA' A
#
# COMPACT_ATOMS: atom_id res chain seq x y z
N MET A 1 -11.18 -7.29 14.14
CA MET A 1 -11.29 -7.18 12.67
C MET A 1 -10.57 -8.36 12.02
N GLY A 2 -11.24 -9.12 11.15
CA GLY A 2 -10.61 -10.26 10.45
C GLY A 2 -9.53 -9.79 9.44
N ARG A 3 -8.54 -10.65 9.16
CA ARG A 3 -7.37 -10.30 8.30
C ARG A 3 -7.73 -9.70 6.93
N ARG A 4 -8.79 -10.20 6.28
CA ARG A 4 -9.28 -9.66 4.99
C ARG A 4 -9.76 -8.21 5.05
N THR A 5 -10.27 -7.77 6.20
CA THR A 5 -10.82 -6.41 6.37
C THR A 5 -9.71 -5.36 6.33
N MET A 6 -8.53 -5.67 6.90
CA MET A 6 -7.41 -4.71 6.95
C MET A 6 -6.82 -4.44 5.57
N LEU A 7 -6.62 -5.47 4.74
CA LEU A 7 -6.13 -5.27 3.37
C LEU A 7 -7.08 -4.41 2.52
N ILE A 8 -8.39 -4.65 2.62
CA ILE A 8 -9.42 -3.86 1.91
C ILE A 8 -9.41 -2.41 2.40
N TYR A 9 -9.33 -2.21 3.72
CA TYR A 9 -9.25 -0.89 4.34
C TYR A 9 -8.00 -0.13 3.87
N THR A 10 -6.82 -0.76 3.92
CA THR A 10 -5.56 -0.20 3.42
C THR A 10 -5.68 0.23 1.95
N LYS A 11 -6.22 -0.63 1.07
CA LYS A 11 -6.42 -0.27 -0.34
C LYS A 11 -7.34 0.93 -0.51
N THR A 12 -8.38 1.03 0.32
CA THR A 12 -9.29 2.19 0.31
C THR A 12 -8.56 3.48 0.71
N ILE A 13 -7.75 3.44 1.76
CA ILE A 13 -6.96 4.61 2.19
C ILE A 13 -5.97 5.01 1.09
N LEU A 14 -5.20 4.07 0.55
CA LEU A 14 -4.24 4.33 -0.51
C LEU A 14 -4.89 4.95 -1.77
N ARG A 15 -6.10 4.49 -2.16
CA ARG A 15 -6.87 5.12 -3.25
C ARG A 15 -7.28 6.56 -2.92
N LYS A 16 -7.68 6.82 -1.67
CA LYS A 16 -8.12 8.17 -1.27
C LYS A 16 -6.97 9.16 -1.26
N VAL A 17 -5.77 8.73 -0.86
CA VAL A 17 -4.60 9.61 -0.77
C VAL A 17 -3.70 9.58 -2.01
N SER A 18 -4.09 8.88 -3.09
CA SER A 18 -3.23 8.70 -4.27
C SER A 18 -2.93 9.98 -5.06
N PHE A 19 -3.66 11.07 -4.77
CA PHE A 19 -3.39 12.38 -5.36
C PHE A 19 -2.16 13.07 -4.77
N ASP A 20 -1.72 12.69 -3.56
CA ASP A 20 -0.53 13.22 -2.89
C ASP A 20 0.50 12.11 -2.74
N ILE A 21 1.61 12.22 -3.48
CA ILE A 21 2.67 11.21 -3.51
C ILE A 21 3.29 11.02 -2.11
N ARG A 22 3.52 12.11 -1.36
CA ARG A 22 4.18 12.02 -0.05
C ARG A 22 3.27 11.34 0.96
N LEU A 23 1.99 11.70 0.97
CA LEU A 23 0.99 11.09 1.85
C LEU A 23 0.74 9.63 1.49
N PHE A 24 0.62 9.31 0.19
CA PHE A 24 0.49 7.93 -0.28
C PHE A 24 1.64 7.06 0.21
N GLN A 25 2.88 7.52 0.05
CA GLN A 25 4.05 6.76 0.48
C GLN A 25 4.11 6.58 2.00
N LYS A 26 3.64 7.57 2.77
CA LYS A 26 3.52 7.47 4.23
C LYS A 26 2.54 6.37 4.63
N GLU A 27 1.34 6.35 4.05
CA GLU A 27 0.34 5.33 4.34
C GLU A 27 0.74 3.94 3.80
N LEU A 28 1.47 3.87 2.69
CA LEU A 28 2.01 2.62 2.17
C LEU A 28 3.04 2.02 3.14
N ARG A 29 3.99 2.81 3.64
CA ARG A 29 4.96 2.35 4.65
C ARG A 29 4.26 1.85 5.92
N LYS A 30 3.24 2.57 6.40
CA LYS A 30 2.42 2.12 7.53
C LYS A 30 1.72 0.80 7.23
N ALA A 31 1.18 0.63 6.03
CA ALA A 31 0.51 -0.61 5.64
C ALA A 31 1.47 -1.82 5.65
N LEU A 32 2.72 -1.63 5.23
CA LEU A 32 3.73 -2.68 5.22
C LEU A 32 4.11 -3.19 6.62
N THR A 33 3.89 -2.40 7.68
CA THR A 33 4.22 -2.80 9.05
C THR A 33 3.04 -3.42 9.82
N ILE A 34 1.80 -3.14 9.40
CA ILE A 34 0.59 -3.60 10.11
C ILE A 34 -0.05 -4.85 9.48
N LEU A 35 0.20 -5.10 8.20
CA LEU A 35 -0.37 -6.24 7.49
C LEU A 35 0.46 -7.50 7.72
N SER A 36 -0.20 -8.66 7.62
CA SER A 36 0.51 -9.94 7.58
C SER A 36 1.33 -10.06 6.30
N ASP A 37 2.40 -10.87 6.31
CA ASP A 37 3.28 -11.06 5.15
C ASP A 37 2.51 -11.43 3.88
N ARG A 38 1.51 -12.31 4.01
CA ARG A 38 0.62 -12.70 2.90
C ARG A 38 -0.13 -11.51 2.32
N ASP A 39 -0.68 -10.65 3.16
CA ASP A 39 -1.44 -9.48 2.72
C ASP A 39 -0.51 -8.39 2.17
N VAL A 40 0.69 -8.25 2.71
CA VAL A 40 1.76 -7.39 2.17
C VAL A 40 2.08 -7.79 0.73
N GLU A 41 2.25 -9.07 0.44
CA GLU A 41 2.54 -9.53 -0.91
C GLU A 41 1.39 -9.24 -1.90
N VAL A 42 0.14 -9.37 -1.44
CA VAL A 42 -1.03 -8.98 -2.24
C VAL A 42 -1.08 -7.45 -2.43
N LEU A 43 -0.73 -6.68 -1.40
CA LEU A 43 -0.70 -5.23 -1.46
C LEU A 43 0.37 -4.74 -2.43
N LYS A 44 1.60 -5.24 -2.35
CA LYS A 44 2.73 -4.87 -3.24
C LYS A 44 2.36 -5.02 -4.71
N ARG A 45 1.85 -6.19 -5.10
CA ARG A 45 1.39 -6.44 -6.48
C ARG A 45 0.29 -5.46 -6.90
N TRP A 46 -0.63 -5.15 -6.00
CA TRP A 46 -1.73 -4.25 -6.29
C TRP A 46 -1.26 -2.80 -6.44
N VAL A 47 -0.40 -2.28 -5.55
CA VAL A 47 0.10 -0.90 -5.67
C VAL A 47 1.04 -0.73 -6.86
N LEU A 48 1.89 -1.70 -7.18
CA LEU A 48 2.74 -1.64 -8.37
C LEU A 48 1.92 -1.66 -9.67
N ARG A 49 0.78 -2.34 -9.69
CA ARG A 49 -0.13 -2.35 -10.85
C ARG A 49 -0.90 -1.05 -11.03
N ASN A 50 -1.37 -0.43 -9.94
CA ASN A 50 -2.32 0.69 -10.01
C ASN A 50 -1.70 2.06 -9.73
N PHE A 51 -0.56 2.10 -9.03
CA PHE A 51 0.08 3.29 -8.48
C PHE A 51 1.61 3.19 -8.59
N TYR A 52 2.11 2.71 -9.73
CA TYR A 52 3.54 2.42 -9.93
C TYR A 52 4.43 3.61 -9.57
N THR A 53 4.09 4.81 -10.07
CA THR A 53 4.89 6.02 -9.85
C THR A 53 4.96 6.42 -8.36
N GLN A 54 3.88 6.24 -7.61
CA GLN A 54 3.87 6.52 -6.17
C GLN A 54 4.56 5.41 -5.36
N ALA A 55 4.42 4.15 -5.76
CA ALA A 55 4.82 2.98 -5.00
C ALA A 55 6.26 2.51 -5.26
N ALA A 56 6.77 2.65 -6.49
CA ALA A 56 8.11 2.18 -6.86
C ALA A 56 9.22 2.76 -5.95
N PRO A 57 9.23 4.05 -5.59
CA PRO A 57 10.24 4.59 -4.67
C PRO A 57 10.21 3.97 -3.26
N VAL A 58 9.11 3.33 -2.87
CA VAL A 58 8.97 2.66 -1.56
C VAL A 58 9.32 1.18 -1.64
N LEU A 59 9.01 0.52 -2.76
CA LEU A 59 9.09 -0.95 -2.89
C LEU A 59 10.31 -1.44 -3.66
N LEU A 60 10.87 -0.60 -4.53
CA LEU A 60 12.00 -0.90 -5.39
C LEU A 60 13.06 0.21 -5.19
N PRO A 61 13.61 0.37 -3.97
CA PRO A 61 14.70 1.30 -3.77
C PRO A 61 15.90 0.88 -4.62
N ALA A 62 16.59 1.88 -5.19
CA ALA A 62 17.82 1.69 -5.94
C ALA A 62 18.94 1.10 -5.06
#